data_AF-A0AAP8N8E1-F1
#
_entry.id   AF-A0AAP8N8E1-F1
#
_cell.length_a   1.000
_cell.length_b   1.000
_cell.length_c   1.000
_cell.angle_alpha   90.00
_cell.angle_beta   90.00
_cell.angle_gamma   90.00
#
_symmetry.space_group_name_H-M   'P 1'
#
loop_
_entity.id
_entity.type
_entity.pdbx_description
1 polymer ?
#
loop_
_entity_poly.entity_id
_entity_poly.type
_entity_poly.pdbx_seq_one_letter_code
_entity_poly.pdbx_strand_id
1 'polypeptide(L)'
;TKVLLDGEDVTSRVISEFARPTESMTMQNIKAMDWNPDFIEALGAIPCPYHRYYYQSKVMLEEELEAAKKDGTRAEVVKKLEDDLFELY
;
A
#
# COMPACT_ATOMS: atom_id res chain seq x y z
N THR A 1 -15.75 11.37 2.68
CA THR A 1 -14.82 11.22 3.81
C THR A 1 -13.89 12.41 3.82
N LYS A 2 -13.60 13.01 4.99
CA LYS A 2 -12.73 14.19 5.11
C LYS A 2 -11.50 13.84 5.94
N VAL A 3 -10.38 14.48 5.65
CA VAL A 3 -9.19 14.46 6.49
C VAL A 3 -9.13 15.79 7.24
N LEU A 4 -9.15 15.72 8.57
CA LEU A 4 -9.14 16.90 9.44
C LEU A 4 -7.82 16.96 10.21
N LEU A 5 -7.25 18.16 10.31
CA LEU A 5 -6.13 18.48 11.20
C LEU A 5 -6.56 19.66 12.07
N ASP A 6 -6.58 19.47 13.39
CA ASP A 6 -7.00 20.49 14.37
C ASP A 6 -8.38 21.12 14.08
N GLY A 7 -9.29 20.34 13.46
CA GLY A 7 -10.63 20.78 13.08
C GLY A 7 -10.72 21.47 11.72
N GLU A 8 -9.59 21.71 11.05
CA GLU A 8 -9.55 22.24 9.68
C GLU A 8 -9.57 21.12 8.64
N ASP A 9 -10.32 21.33 7.56
CA ASP A 9 -10.40 20.39 6.44
C ASP A 9 -9.15 20.51 5.56
N VAL A 10 -8.28 19.50 5.64
CA VAL A 10 -7.03 19.42 4.89
C VAL A 10 -7.09 18.41 3.74
N THR A 11 -8.29 17.92 3.40
CA THR A 11 -8.49 16.82 2.45
C THR A 11 -7.79 17.05 1.11
N SER A 12 -7.99 18.21 0.48
CA SER A 12 -7.38 18.51 -0.83
C SER A 12 -5.86 18.58 -0.77
N ARG A 13 -5.30 19.13 0.31
CA ARG A 13 -3.85 19.19 0.51
C ARG A 13 -3.26 17.79 0.61
N VAL A 14 -3.85 16.94 1.46
CA VAL A 14 -3.37 15.57 1.66
C VAL A 14 -3.52 14.73 0.40
N ILE A 15 -4.60 14.90 -0.38
CA ILE A 15 -4.76 14.21 -1.67
C ILE A 15 -3.66 14.62 -2.64
N SER A 16 -3.35 15.92 -2.75
CA SER A 16 -2.28 16.42 -3.62
C SER A 16 -0.90 15.90 -3.21
N GLU A 17 -0.61 15.88 -1.91
CA GLU A 17 0.65 15.36 -1.37
C GLU A 17 0.77 13.85 -1.57
N PHE A 18 -0.34 13.10 -1.41
CA PHE A 18 -0.38 11.66 -1.64
C PHE A 18 -0.25 11.30 -3.13
N ALA A 19 -0.84 12.09 -4.03
CA ALA A 19 -0.75 11.89 -5.48
C ALA A 19 0.67 12.10 -6.00
N ARG A 20 1.41 13.04 -5.41
CA ARG A 20 2.77 13.44 -5.83
C ARG A 20 3.71 13.48 -4.63
N PRO A 21 4.02 12.33 -4.04
CA PRO A 21 4.80 12.28 -2.81
C PRO A 21 6.26 12.68 -3.07
N THR A 22 6.85 13.47 -2.17
CA THR A 22 8.30 13.72 -2.15
C THR A 22 9.08 12.52 -1.61
N GLU A 23 8.43 11.69 -0.78
CA GLU A 23 8.95 10.42 -0.27
C GLU A 23 7.83 9.37 -0.26
N SER A 24 8.14 8.11 -0.55
CA SER A 24 7.15 7.02 -0.62
C SER A 24 6.35 6.89 0.69
N MET A 25 5.06 7.25 0.65
CA MET A 25 4.13 7.15 1.78
C MET A 25 3.54 5.73 1.94
N THR A 26 4.39 4.72 2.16
CA THR A 26 3.94 3.34 2.44
C THR A 26 4.33 2.89 3.85
N MET A 27 3.57 1.93 4.40
CA MET A 27 3.99 1.22 5.61
C MET A 27 5.10 0.22 5.27
N GLN A 28 6.04 -0.01 6.19
CA GLN A 28 7.19 -0.92 5.94
C GLN A 28 6.79 -2.36 5.60
N ASN A 29 5.59 -2.78 5.99
CA ASN A 29 5.05 -4.13 5.76
C ASN A 29 4.24 -4.26 4.46
N ILE A 30 4.05 -3.18 3.69
CA ILE A 30 3.32 -3.18 2.42
C ILE A 30 4.21 -2.56 1.35
N LYS A 31 4.30 -3.20 0.17
CA LYS A 31 5.06 -2.66 -0.95
C LYS A 31 4.60 -1.25 -1.30
N ALA A 32 5.57 -0.36 -1.44
CA ALA A 32 5.36 0.95 -2.04
C ALA A 32 4.99 0.73 -3.50
N MET A 33 3.70 0.85 -3.81
CA MET A 33 3.23 0.89 -5.19
C MET A 33 2.62 2.25 -5.41
N ASP A 34 3.20 2.97 -6.36
CA ASP A 34 2.79 4.32 -6.67
C ASP A 34 1.42 4.31 -7.35
N TRP A 35 0.61 5.30 -6.99
CA TRP A 35 -0.63 5.59 -7.68
C TRP A 35 -0.35 6.54 -8.83
N ASN A 36 -1.16 6.46 -9.89
CA ASN A 36 -1.14 7.51 -10.91
C ASN A 36 -1.62 8.83 -10.26
N PRO A 37 -0.84 9.92 -10.32
CA PRO A 37 -1.19 11.17 -9.65
C PRO A 37 -2.53 11.74 -10.10
N ASP A 38 -2.77 11.77 -11.41
CA ASP A 38 -3.99 12.33 -12.00
C ASP A 38 -5.22 11.49 -11.62
N PHE A 39 -5.06 10.17 -11.47
CA PHE A 39 -6.11 9.29 -10.97
C PHE A 39 -6.52 9.63 -9.53
N ILE A 40 -5.55 9.86 -8.65
CA ILE A 40 -5.81 10.23 -7.25
C ILE A 40 -6.47 11.60 -7.15
N GLU A 41 -5.95 12.57 -7.88
CA GLU A 41 -6.51 13.93 -7.93
C GLU A 41 -7.97 13.90 -8.43
N ALA A 42 -8.27 13.10 -9.47
CA ALA A 42 -9.62 12.92 -9.98
C ALA A 42 -10.53 12.13 -9.03
N LEU A 43 -10.00 11.14 -8.32
CA LEU A 43 -10.75 10.32 -7.36
C LEU A 43 -11.22 11.15 -6.15
N GLY A 44 -10.46 12.19 -5.78
CA GLY A 44 -10.82 13.07 -4.67
C GLY A 44 -10.83 12.39 -3.31
N ALA A 45 -10.14 11.25 -3.18
CA ALA A 45 -10.05 10.47 -1.96
C ALA A 45 -8.72 9.71 -1.88
N ILE A 46 -8.30 9.36 -0.66
CA ILE A 46 -7.11 8.55 -0.41
C ILE A 46 -7.54 7.07 -0.40
N PRO A 47 -7.14 6.26 -1.39
CA PRO A 47 -7.49 4.84 -1.43
C PRO A 47 -6.73 4.06 -0.35
N CYS A 48 -7.41 3.16 0.35
CA CYS A 48 -6.73 2.16 1.19
C CYS A 48 -5.93 1.14 0.33
N PRO A 49 -4.90 0.47 0.89
CA PRO A 49 -4.04 -0.45 0.14
C PRO A 49 -4.78 -1.54 -0.63
N TYR A 50 -5.90 -2.06 -0.11
CA TYR A 50 -6.68 -3.10 -0.76
C TYR A 50 -7.37 -2.63 -2.05
N HIS A 51 -7.57 -1.33 -2.26
CA HIS A 51 -8.12 -0.84 -3.52
C HIS A 51 -7.19 -1.10 -4.71
N ARG A 52 -5.90 -1.39 -4.49
CA ARG A 52 -4.97 -1.78 -5.55
C ARG A 52 -5.40 -3.07 -6.24
N TYR A 53 -6.06 -4.00 -5.54
CA TYR A 53 -6.59 -5.22 -6.16
C TYR A 53 -7.72 -4.95 -7.16
N TYR A 54 -8.36 -3.78 -7.11
CA TYR A 54 -9.45 -3.39 -8.01
C TYR A 54 -8.98 -2.44 -9.12
N TYR A 55 -8.15 -1.45 -8.77
CA TYR A 55 -7.69 -0.43 -9.71
C TYR A 55 -6.34 -0.75 -10.38
N GLN A 56 -5.57 -1.67 -9.80
CA GLN A 56 -4.23 -2.07 -10.27
C GLN A 56 -4.09 -3.61 -10.27
N SER A 57 -5.18 -4.35 -10.52
CA SER A 57 -5.25 -5.82 -10.37
C SER A 57 -4.14 -6.58 -11.10
N LYS A 58 -3.80 -6.14 -12.32
CA LYS A 58 -2.74 -6.76 -13.11
C LYS A 58 -1.37 -6.66 -12.42
N VAL A 59 -1.05 -5.47 -11.90
CA VAL A 59 0.23 -5.23 -11.21
C VAL A 59 0.29 -6.06 -9.92
N MET A 60 -0.81 -6.10 -9.16
CA MET A 60 -0.90 -6.93 -7.95
C MET A 60 -0.65 -8.41 -8.26
N LEU A 61 -1.30 -8.95 -9.31
CA LEU A 61 -1.11 -10.34 -9.72
C LEU A 61 0.33 -10.63 -10.15
N GLU A 62 0.95 -9.74 -10.92
CA GLU A 62 2.34 -9.89 -11.34
C GLU A 62 3.29 -9.93 -10.13
N GLU A 63 3.08 -9.07 -9.13
CA GLU A 63 3.88 -9.07 -7.91
C GLU A 63 3.68 -10.34 -7.07
N GLU A 64 2.46 -10.85 -6.97
CA GLU A 64 2.15 -12.08 -6.22
C GLU A 64 2.77 -13.31 -6.88
N LEU A 65 2.70 -13.41 -8.21
CA LEU A 65 3.33 -14.48 -8.98
C LEU A 65 4.85 -14.44 -8.86
N GLU A 66 5.43 -13.25 -8.83
CA GLU A 66 6.88 -13.09 -8.66
C GLU A 66 7.32 -13.45 -7.24
N ALA A 67 6.57 -13.03 -6.22
CA ALA A 67 6.83 -13.41 -4.84
C ALA A 67 6.76 -14.93 -4.67
N ALA A 68 5.72 -15.57 -5.21
CA ALA A 68 5.56 -17.03 -5.16
C ALA A 68 6.73 -17.80 -5.79
N LYS A 69 7.41 -17.22 -6.80
CA LYS A 69 8.57 -17.84 -7.45
C LYS A 69 9.89 -17.64 -6.69
N LYS A 70 10.02 -16.55 -5.92
CA LYS A 70 11.27 -16.15 -5.28
C LYS A 70 11.28 -16.44 -3.78
N ASP A 71 10.40 -15.76 -3.06
CA ASP A 71 10.39 -15.73 -1.59
C ASP A 71 9.30 -16.64 -1.00
N GLY A 72 8.40 -17.13 -1.85
CA GLY A 72 7.17 -17.80 -1.47
C GLY A 72 6.01 -16.82 -1.33
N THR A 73 4.82 -17.38 -1.21
CA THR A 73 3.59 -16.65 -0.90
C THR A 73 3.69 -15.98 0.46
N ARG A 74 2.82 -14.99 0.73
CA ARG A 74 2.80 -14.31 2.03
C ARG A 74 2.59 -15.29 3.20
N ALA A 75 1.81 -16.35 2.99
CA ALA A 75 1.58 -17.37 4.01
C ALA A 75 2.85 -18.17 4.33
N GLU A 76 3.64 -18.54 3.31
CA GLU A 76 4.91 -19.26 3.51
C GLU A 76 5.95 -18.39 4.22
N VAL A 77 6.04 -17.11 3.86
CA VAL A 77 6.92 -16.15 4.53
C VAL A 77 6.54 -15.96 6.00
N VAL A 78 5.24 -15.79 6.29
CA VAL A 78 4.76 -15.63 7.67
C VAL A 78 5.00 -16.90 8.48
N LYS A 79 4.75 -18.08 7.90
CA LYS A 79 4.99 -19.36 8.57
C LYS A 79 6.46 -19.51 8.97
N LYS A 80 7.40 -19.21 8.07
CA LYS A 80 8.83 -19.24 8.39
C LYS A 80 9.18 -18.27 9.52
N LEU A 81 8.63 -17.05 9.48
CA LEU A 81 8.84 -16.05 10.53
C LEU A 81 8.30 -16.52 11.89
N GLU A 82 7.16 -17.20 11.91
CA GLU A 82 6.59 -17.78 13.12
C GLU A 82 7.47 -18.91 13.66
N ASP A 83 7.94 -19.82 12.80
CA ASP A 83 8.88 -20.89 13.18
C ASP A 83 10.17 -20.31 13.80
N ASP A 84 10.78 -19.31 13.14
CA ASP A 84 11.99 -18.61 13.64
C ASP A 84 11.73 -17.92 15.00
N LEU A 85 10.52 -17.39 15.20
CA LEU A 85 10.12 -16.76 16.46
C LEU A 85 9.95 -17.79 17.59
N PHE A 86 9.39 -18.96 17.29
CA PHE A 86 9.25 -20.05 18.27
C PHE A 86 10.58 -20.69 18.65
N GLU A 87 11.61 -20.67 17.80
CA GLU A 87 12.94 -21.14 18.19
C GLU A 87 13.65 -20.17 19.17
N LEU A 88 13.30 -18.89 19.14
CA LEU A 88 13.91 -17.87 20.00
C LEU A 88 13.35 -17.87 21.44
N TYR A 89 12.15 -18.42 21.66
CA TYR A 89 11.41 -18.40 22.92
C TYR A 89 11.09 -19.80 23.46
#